data_AF-A7MG62-F1
#
_entry.id   AF-A7MG62-F1
#
_cell.length_a   1.000
_cell.length_b   1.000
_cell.length_c   1.000
_cell.angle_alpha   90.00
_cell.angle_beta   90.00
_cell.angle_gamma   90.00
#
_symmetry.space_group_name_H-M   'P 1'
#
loop_
_entity.id
_entity.type
_entity.pdbx_description
1 polymer ?
#
loop_
_entity_poly.entity_id
_entity_poly.type
_entity_poly.pdbx_seq_one_letter_code
_entity_poly.pdbx_strand_id
1 'polypeptide(L)'
;MKLTNTELNVLRVMAEKEIDWMWIMLDRALAIRGIEGFSNVANIVASLVNNGMVEAVYIENASKPRYRVSEQGHQLLRENNNN
;
A
#
# COMPACT_ATOMS: atom_id res chain seq x y z
N MET A 1 -2.36 -13.31 -10.64
CA MET A 1 -3.42 -12.52 -9.98
C MET A 1 -3.36 -11.10 -10.51
N LYS A 2 -4.49 -10.40 -10.70
CA LYS A 2 -4.52 -9.04 -11.27
C LYS A 2 -4.99 -8.06 -10.20
N LEU A 3 -4.14 -7.10 -9.85
CA LEU A 3 -4.49 -5.97 -8.99
C LEU A 3 -5.47 -5.05 -9.71
N THR A 4 -6.39 -4.48 -8.95
CA THR A 4 -7.24 -3.39 -9.43
C THR A 4 -6.42 -2.11 -9.59
N ASN A 5 -6.91 -1.17 -10.40
CA ASN A 5 -6.27 0.15 -10.55
C ASN A 5 -6.18 0.90 -9.21
N THR A 6 -7.19 0.74 -8.35
CA THR A 6 -7.19 1.30 -6.99
C THR A 6 -6.07 0.72 -6.15
N GLU A 7 -5.93 -0.61 -6.09
CA GLU A 7 -4.85 -1.26 -5.36
C GLU A 7 -3.47 -0.87 -5.90
N LEU A 8 -3.32 -0.78 -7.22
CA LEU A 8 -2.07 -0.34 -7.85
C LEU A 8 -1.73 1.11 -7.50
N ASN A 9 -2.70 2.03 -7.50
CA ASN A 9 -2.49 3.41 -7.11
C ASN A 9 -2.12 3.54 -5.62
N VAL A 10 -2.76 2.76 -4.75
CA VAL A 10 -2.40 2.71 -3.33
C VAL A 10 -0.98 2.18 -3.15
N LEU A 11 -0.62 1.09 -3.85
CA LEU A 11 0.72 0.53 -3.83
C LEU A 11 1.78 1.54 -4.30
N ARG A 12 1.49 2.30 -5.37
CA ARG A 12 2.35 3.39 -5.85
C ARG A 12 2.59 4.45 -4.77
N VAL A 13 1.55 4.93 -4.12
CA VAL A 13 1.66 5.95 -3.06
C VAL A 13 2.47 5.43 -1.87
N MET A 14 2.27 4.17 -1.48
CA MET A 14 3.07 3.56 -0.42
C MET A 14 4.56 3.48 -0.78
N ALA A 15 4.88 3.21 -2.04
CA ALA A 15 6.26 3.08 -2.53
C ALA A 15 7.00 4.42 -2.72
N GLU A 16 6.31 5.56 -2.68
CA GLU A 16 6.95 6.89 -2.78
C GLU A 16 7.90 7.19 -1.62
N LYS A 17 7.72 6.51 -0.48
CA LYS A 17 8.53 6.68 0.72
C LYS A 17 8.84 5.32 1.32
N GLU A 18 10.10 5.06 1.62
CA GLU A 18 10.55 3.88 2.38
C GLU A 18 10.26 4.05 3.87
N ILE A 19 8.97 4.07 4.23
CA ILE A 19 8.49 4.19 5.60
C ILE A 19 7.47 3.10 5.92
N ASP A 20 7.32 2.83 7.21
CA ASP A 20 6.24 1.98 7.72
C ASP A 20 4.96 2.78 7.88
N TRP A 21 4.02 2.57 6.96
CA TRP A 21 2.74 3.26 6.91
C TRP A 21 1.77 2.75 7.97
N MET A 22 1.18 3.66 8.74
CA MET A 22 -0.11 3.37 9.36
C MET A 22 -1.22 3.60 8.34
N TRP A 23 -2.27 2.77 8.37
CA TRP A 23 -3.40 2.91 7.43
C TRP A 23 -4.00 4.33 7.42
N ILE A 24 -4.04 5.03 8.57
CA ILE A 24 -4.56 6.40 8.67
C ILE A 24 -3.63 7.45 8.06
N MET A 25 -2.32 7.22 8.08
CA MET A 25 -1.36 8.10 7.39
C MET A 25 -1.46 7.90 5.88
N LEU A 26 -1.64 6.65 5.45
CA LEU A 26 -1.85 6.31 4.05
C LEU A 26 -3.16 6.90 3.53
N ASP A 27 -4.25 6.78 4.29
CA ASP A 27 -5.56 7.38 3.97
C ASP A 27 -5.45 8.89 3.73
N ARG A 28 -4.79 9.62 4.64
CA ARG A 28 -4.51 11.06 4.46
C ARG A 28 -3.65 11.34 3.24
N ALA A 29 -2.62 10.54 3.00
CA ALA A 29 -1.73 10.70 1.86
C ALA A 29 -2.47 10.50 0.52
N LEU A 30 -3.38 9.53 0.45
CA LEU A 30 -4.23 9.28 -0.71
C LEU A 30 -5.22 10.43 -0.95
N ALA A 31 -5.82 10.95 0.12
CA ALA A 31 -6.76 12.09 0.06
C ALA A 31 -6.09 13.37 -0.45
N ILE A 32 -4.88 13.68 0.05
CA ILE A 32 -4.12 14.85 -0.40
C ILE A 32 -3.76 14.75 -1.90
N ARG A 33 -3.51 13.53 -2.40
CA ARG A 33 -3.19 13.28 -3.81
C ARG A 33 -4.43 13.24 -4.71
N GLY A 34 -5.64 13.32 -4.16
CA GLY A 34 -6.88 13.24 -4.92
C GLY A 34 -7.08 11.91 -5.65
N ILE A 35 -6.52 10.80 -5.13
CA ILE A 35 -6.72 9.49 -5.73
C ILE A 35 -8.21 9.12 -5.64
N GLU A 36 -8.85 8.73 -6.72
CA GLU A 36 -10.26 8.33 -6.64
C GLU A 36 -10.40 6.85 -6.27
N GLY A 37 -11.53 6.47 -5.67
CA GLY A 37 -11.90 5.07 -5.48
C GLY A 37 -11.31 4.35 -4.26
N PHE A 38 -10.64 5.04 -3.33
CA PHE A 38 -10.12 4.44 -2.09
C PHE A 38 -11.05 4.62 -0.87
N SER A 39 -12.31 4.18 -0.93
CA SER A 39 -13.26 4.39 0.20
C SER A 39 -12.99 3.53 1.43
N ASN A 40 -12.18 2.48 1.30
CA ASN A 40 -11.84 1.57 2.40
C ASN A 40 -10.37 1.13 2.32
N VAL A 41 -9.47 2.03 2.75
CA VAL A 41 -8.01 1.80 2.74
C VAL A 41 -7.62 0.56 3.54
N ALA A 42 -8.28 0.27 4.65
CA ALA A 42 -7.99 -0.91 5.46
C ALA A 42 -8.20 -2.21 4.68
N ASN A 43 -9.31 -2.34 3.95
CA ASN A 43 -9.58 -3.51 3.11
C ASN A 43 -8.63 -3.60 1.91
N ILE A 44 -8.28 -2.45 1.30
CA ILE A 44 -7.32 -2.41 0.19
C ILE A 44 -5.94 -2.89 0.66
N VAL A 45 -5.46 -2.38 1.80
CA VAL A 45 -4.19 -2.81 2.39
C VAL A 45 -4.24 -4.30 2.78
N ALA A 46 -5.34 -4.78 3.34
CA ALA A 46 -5.49 -6.21 3.64
C ALA A 46 -5.44 -7.08 2.38
N SER A 47 -6.07 -6.65 1.27
CA SER A 47 -5.97 -7.33 -0.03
C SER A 47 -4.52 -7.32 -0.54
N LEU A 48 -3.84 -6.18 -0.49
CA LEU A 48 -2.43 -6.05 -0.89
C LEU A 48 -1.52 -6.98 -0.07
N VAL A 49 -1.79 -7.14 1.23
CA VAL A 49 -1.08 -8.08 2.11
C VAL A 49 -1.34 -9.52 1.70
N ASN A 50 -2.60 -9.89 1.50
CA ASN A 50 -2.97 -11.24 1.04
C ASN A 50 -2.33 -11.60 -0.31
N ASN A 51 -2.09 -10.59 -1.15
CA ASN A 51 -1.49 -10.75 -2.47
C ASN A 51 0.05 -10.68 -2.45
N GLY A 52 0.67 -10.52 -1.29
CA GLY A 52 2.12 -10.45 -1.13
C GLY A 52 2.75 -9.14 -1.65
N MET A 53 1.95 -8.11 -1.93
CA MET A 53 2.43 -6.80 -2.41
C MET A 53 2.86 -5.87 -1.27
N VAL A 54 2.31 -6.10 -0.09
CA VAL A 54 2.55 -5.31 1.12
C VAL A 54 2.80 -6.26 2.27
N GLU A 55 3.72 -5.90 3.15
CA GLU A 55 4.04 -6.62 4.36
C GLU A 55 3.46 -5.89 5.58
N ALA A 56 2.88 -6.65 6.51
CA ALA A 56 2.48 -6.14 7.81
C ALA A 56 3.68 -6.20 8.78
N VAL A 57 4.09 -5.04 9.28
CA VAL A 57 5.17 -4.85 10.25
C VAL A 57 4.57 -4.72 11.64
N TYR A 58 4.85 -5.68 12.50
CA TYR A 58 4.43 -5.67 13.90
C TYR A 58 5.53 -5.06 14.75
N ILE A 59 5.21 -3.98 15.44
CA ILE A 59 6.13 -3.29 16.34
C ILE A 59 5.69 -3.61 17.78
N GLU A 60 6.63 -4.03 18.62
CA GLU A 60 6.35 -4.27 20.04
C GLU A 60 5.73 -3.03 20.69
N ASN A 61 4.67 -3.23 21.46
CA ASN A 61 3.89 -2.17 22.13
C ASN A 61 3.06 -1.24 21.21
N ALA A 62 2.99 -1.51 19.90
CA ALA A 62 2.07 -0.78 19.02
C ALA A 62 0.67 -1.41 19.03
N SER A 63 -0.37 -0.58 19.12
CA SER A 63 -1.77 -1.02 19.11
C SER A 63 -2.29 -1.42 17.72
N LYS A 64 -1.57 -1.05 16.66
CA LYS A 64 -1.89 -1.35 15.27
C LYS A 64 -0.62 -1.72 14.49
N PRO A 65 -0.69 -2.68 13.56
CA PRO A 65 0.42 -2.96 12.67
C PRO A 65 0.69 -1.77 11.75
N ARG A 66 1.91 -1.70 11.24
CA ARG A 66 2.28 -0.84 10.13
C ARG A 66 2.45 -1.66 8.86
N TYR A 67 2.58 -0.98 7.74
CA TYR A 67 2.61 -1.60 6.43
C TYR A 67 3.73 -1.01 5.58
N ARG A 68 4.47 -1.87 4.89
CA ARG A 68 5.48 -1.45 3.91
C ARG A 68 5.29 -2.24 2.62
N VAL A 69 5.72 -1.68 1.50
CA VAL A 69 5.69 -2.40 0.22
C VAL A 69 6.71 -3.53 0.29
N SER A 70 6.30 -4.73 -0.14
CA SER A 70 7.19 -5.90 -0.20
C SER A 70 8.17 -5.77 -1.37
N GLU A 71 9.20 -6.62 -1.42
CA GLU A 71 10.06 -6.70 -2.60
C GLU A 71 9.27 -7.01 -3.88
N GLN A 72 8.29 -7.92 -3.79
CA GLN A 72 7.42 -8.28 -4.90
C GLN A 72 6.57 -7.08 -5.37
N GLY A 73 6.05 -6.28 -4.42
CA GLY A 73 5.32 -5.05 -4.74
C GLY A 73 6.19 -4.04 -5.46
N HIS A 74 7.45 -3.86 -5.02
CA HIS A 74 8.41 -2.99 -5.69
C HIS A 74 8.77 -3.50 -7.10
N GLN A 75 8.95 -4.81 -7.27
CA GLN A 75 9.21 -5.41 -8.59
C GLN A 75 8.06 -5.14 -9.56
N LEU A 76 6.82 -5.39 -9.13
CA LEU A 76 5.62 -5.12 -9.94
C LEU A 76 5.56 -3.65 -10.38
N LEU A 77 5.85 -2.71 -9.48
CA LEU A 77 5.85 -1.29 -9.81
C LEU A 77 6.93 -0.93 -10.85
N ARG A 78 8.11 -1.55 -10.79
CA ARG A 78 9.17 -1.36 -11.80
C ARG A 78 8.72 -1.88 -13.17
N GLU A 79 8.10 -3.06 -13.21
CA GLU A 79 7.57 -3.65 -14.45
C GLU A 79 6.47 -2.76 -15.08
N ASN A 80 5.60 -2.16 -14.26
CA ASN A 80 4.53 -1.27 -14.74
C ASN A 80 5.02 0.12 -15.16
N ASN A 81 6.17 0.58 -14.68
CA ASN A 81 6.75 1.88 -15.07
C ASN A 81 7.64 1.79 -16.33
N ASN A 82 8.05 0.58 -16.71
CA ASN A 82 8.89 0.31 -17.88
C ASN A 82 8.08 -0.09 -19.14
N ASN A 83 6.75 -0.07 -19.04
CA ASN A 83 5.78 -0.34 -20.11
C ASN A 83 5.02 0.94 -20.47
#